data_AF-A0A816HW69-F1
#
_entry.id   AF-A0A816HW69-F1
#
_cell.length_a   1.000
_cell.length_b   1.000
_cell.length_c   1.000
_cell.angle_alpha   90.00
_cell.angle_beta   90.00
_cell.angle_gamma   90.00
#
_symmetry.space_group_name_H-M   'P 1'
#
loop_
_entity.id
_entity.type
_entity.pdbx_description
1 polymer ?
#
loop_
_entity_poly.entity_id
_entity_poly.type
_entity_poly.pdbx_seq_one_letter_code
_entity_poly.pdbx_strand_id
1 'polypeptide(L)'
;MSQILGYSDDTETYTTLYRHLAEEFHRVFFKSSDGYYTDGMQAAQILALALPNVVPMNARDHVLQHLVQDIQAKGNHVTTGIVSTAQLYPLLSDNGHHDLAVQLITTITYPSYGYMFNNP
;
A
#
# COMPACT_ATOMS: atom_id res chain seq x y z
N MET A 1 -0.73 -13.38 16.21
CA MET A 1 -1.72 -14.25 16.89
C MET A 1 -1.06 -15.21 17.86
N SER A 2 -0.09 -16.03 17.43
CA SER A 2 0.66 -16.95 18.30
C SER A 2 1.23 -16.29 19.57
N GLN A 3 1.80 -15.07 19.44
CA GLN A 3 2.28 -14.29 20.57
C GLN A 3 1.18 -13.97 21.60
N ILE A 4 -0.02 -13.60 21.14
CA ILE A 4 -1.17 -13.26 22.01
C ILE A 4 -1.66 -14.50 22.75
N LEU A 5 -1.60 -15.67 22.09
CA LEU A 5 -2.05 -16.96 22.65
C LEU A 5 -0.97 -17.66 23.49
N GLY A 6 0.26 -17.13 23.56
CA GLY A 6 1.37 -17.72 24.31
C GLY A 6 2.06 -18.91 23.63
N TYR A 7 1.89 -19.09 22.32
CA TYR A 7 2.56 -20.15 21.55
C TYR A 7 3.95 -19.67 21.08
N SER A 8 4.97 -19.92 21.90
CA SER A 8 6.35 -19.44 21.67
C SER A 8 6.96 -19.98 20.37
N ASP A 9 6.85 -21.28 20.14
CA ASP A 9 7.52 -21.96 19.03
C ASP A 9 6.92 -21.52 17.68
N ASP A 10 5.59 -21.37 17.63
CA ASP A 10 4.88 -20.80 16.48
C ASP A 10 5.26 -19.34 16.27
N THR A 11 5.45 -18.56 17.35
CA THR A 11 5.88 -17.17 17.25
C THR A 11 7.25 -17.07 16.59
N GLU A 12 8.22 -17.89 17.01
CA GLU A 12 9.54 -17.94 16.40
C GLU A 12 9.46 -18.36 14.93
N THR A 13 8.70 -19.42 14.65
CA THR A 13 8.53 -19.98 13.29
C THR A 13 7.94 -18.95 12.34
N TYR A 14 6.78 -18.36 12.68
CA TYR A 14 6.09 -17.44 11.78
C TYR A 14 6.81 -16.08 11.67
N THR A 15 7.47 -15.62 12.73
CA THR A 15 8.26 -14.37 12.66
C THR A 15 9.47 -14.54 11.74
N THR A 16 10.15 -15.68 11.82
CA THR A 16 11.30 -15.98 10.95
C THR A 16 10.87 -16.15 9.50
N LEU A 17 9.77 -16.87 9.27
CA LEU A 17 9.20 -17.03 7.92
C LEU A 17 8.79 -15.67 7.33
N TYR A 18 8.10 -14.83 8.11
CA TYR A 18 7.68 -13.51 7.66
C TYR A 18 8.88 -12.64 7.26
N ARG A 19 9.92 -12.59 8.11
CA ARG A 19 11.13 -11.81 7.83
C ARG A 19 11.75 -12.21 6.49
N HIS A 20 11.92 -13.51 6.27
CA HIS A 20 12.48 -14.02 5.02
C HIS A 20 11.61 -13.68 3.81
N LEU A 21 10.28 -13.85 3.90
CA LEU A 21 9.36 -13.52 2.81
C LEU A 21 9.31 -12.01 2.53
N ALA A 22 9.39 -11.16 3.55
CA ALA A 22 9.40 -9.72 3.38
C ALA A 22 10.66 -9.23 2.65
N GLU A 23 11.83 -9.77 3.03
CA GLU A 23 13.11 -9.51 2.37
C GLU A 23 13.09 -9.97 0.90
N GLU A 24 12.61 -11.19 0.64
CA GLU A 24 12.50 -11.72 -0.71
C GLU A 24 11.48 -10.96 -1.56
N PHE A 25 10.36 -10.54 -0.97
CA PHE A 25 9.38 -9.70 -1.66
C PHE A 25 10.03 -8.39 -2.13
N HIS A 26 10.74 -7.69 -1.24
CA HIS A 26 11.45 -6.48 -1.61
C HIS A 26 12.45 -6.76 -2.73
N ARG A 27 13.30 -7.78 -2.56
CA ARG A 27 14.35 -8.15 -3.51
C ARG A 27 13.82 -8.46 -4.90
N VAL A 28 12.69 -9.16 -5.00
CA VAL A 28 12.12 -9.62 -6.28
C VAL A 28 11.30 -8.53 -6.97
N PHE A 29 10.53 -7.74 -6.21
CA PHE A 29 9.53 -6.85 -6.80
C PHE A 29 9.94 -5.38 -6.84
N PHE A 30 10.92 -4.95 -6.04
CA PHE A 30 11.40 -3.57 -6.05
C PHE A 30 12.37 -3.34 -7.20
N LYS A 31 12.11 -2.31 -8.00
CA LYS A 31 13.00 -1.86 -9.08
C LYS A 31 13.89 -0.75 -8.58
N SER A 32 15.09 -1.09 -8.11
CA SER A 32 16.02 -0.14 -7.51
C SER A 32 16.41 1.03 -8.42
N SER A 33 16.39 0.84 -9.75
CA SER A 33 16.68 1.92 -10.71
C SER A 33 15.58 2.99 -10.75
N ASP A 34 14.34 2.58 -10.47
CA ASP A 34 13.16 3.42 -10.69
C ASP A 34 12.49 3.82 -9.38
N GLY A 35 12.78 3.11 -8.29
CA GLY A 35 12.31 3.45 -6.96
C GLY A 35 10.87 3.01 -6.63
N TYR A 36 10.30 2.10 -7.41
CA TYR A 36 8.94 1.57 -7.20
C TYR A 36 8.88 0.05 -7.37
N TYR A 37 7.76 -0.55 -6.98
CA TYR A 37 7.49 -1.97 -7.14
C TYR A 37 6.85 -2.27 -8.51
N THR A 38 7.27 -3.37 -9.12
CA THR A 38 6.71 -3.97 -10.36
C THR A 38 6.54 -2.97 -11.51
N ASP A 39 5.32 -2.56 -11.82
CA ASP A 39 4.91 -1.73 -12.95
C ASP A 39 4.74 -0.26 -12.55
N GLY A 40 5.03 0.09 -11.29
CA GLY A 40 4.91 1.45 -10.77
C GLY A 40 3.46 1.87 -10.51
N MET A 41 2.48 0.98 -10.67
CA MET A 41 1.08 1.32 -10.45
C MET A 41 0.70 1.30 -8.96
N GLN A 42 -0.33 2.07 -8.61
CA GLN A 42 -0.88 2.18 -7.25
C GLN A 42 -0.95 0.84 -6.51
N ALA A 43 -1.50 -0.21 -7.14
CA ALA A 43 -1.80 -1.47 -6.47
C ALA A 43 -0.58 -2.12 -5.82
N ALA A 44 0.55 -2.17 -6.54
CA ALA A 44 1.79 -2.77 -6.07
C ALA A 44 2.43 -1.93 -4.97
N GLN A 45 2.41 -0.60 -5.10
CA GLN A 45 2.99 0.30 -4.10
C GLN A 45 2.21 0.21 -2.79
N ILE A 46 0.87 0.24 -2.87
CA ILE A 46 0.00 0.12 -1.70
C ILE A 46 0.22 -1.21 -0.99
N LEU A 47 0.27 -2.32 -1.72
CA LEU A 47 0.46 -3.64 -1.13
C LEU A 47 1.81 -3.73 -0.39
N ALA A 48 2.89 -3.24 -1.02
CA ALA A 48 4.21 -3.23 -0.40
C ALA A 48 4.25 -2.34 0.85
N LEU A 49 3.68 -1.13 0.78
CA LEU A 49 3.67 -0.17 1.89
C LEU A 49 2.79 -0.59 3.08
N ALA A 50 1.71 -1.34 2.80
CA ALA A 50 0.79 -1.84 3.82
C ALA A 50 1.36 -3.01 4.64
N LEU A 51 2.35 -3.74 4.10
CA LEU A 51 3.00 -4.84 4.80
C LEU A 51 4.18 -4.34 5.66
N PRO A 52 4.23 -4.69 6.96
CA PRO A 52 5.32 -4.27 7.84
C PRO A 52 6.70 -4.69 7.33
N ASN A 53 7.67 -3.78 7.30
CA ASN A 53 9.08 -4.09 6.97
C ASN A 53 9.32 -4.67 5.55
N VAL A 54 8.32 -4.64 4.65
CA VAL A 54 8.52 -5.03 3.24
C VAL A 54 9.20 -3.92 2.45
N VAL A 55 8.88 -2.66 2.72
CA VAL A 55 9.63 -1.52 2.18
C VAL A 55 10.65 -1.08 3.23
N PRO A 56 11.96 -1.18 2.95
CA PRO A 56 13.00 -0.68 3.85
C PRO A 56 12.81 0.81 4.14
N MET A 57 13.20 1.24 5.35
CA MET A 57 12.98 2.61 5.82
C MET A 57 13.56 3.67 4.87
N ASN A 58 14.73 3.41 4.28
CA ASN A 58 15.40 4.31 3.34
C ASN A 58 14.71 4.41 1.96
N ALA A 59 13.81 3.48 1.63
CA ALA A 59 13.06 3.49 0.38
C ALA A 59 11.58 3.88 0.56
N ARG A 60 11.08 3.85 1.80
CA ARG A 60 9.65 4.00 2.10
C ARG A 60 9.08 5.34 1.62
N ASP A 61 9.74 6.45 1.92
CA ASP A 61 9.29 7.79 1.53
C ASP A 61 9.24 7.93 0.01
N HIS A 62 10.21 7.34 -0.69
CA HIS A 62 10.26 7.40 -2.14
C HIS A 62 9.13 6.61 -2.80
N VAL A 63 8.84 5.40 -2.31
CA VAL A 63 7.72 4.57 -2.80
C VAL A 63 6.37 5.23 -2.51
N LEU A 64 6.23 5.85 -1.33
CA LEU A 64 5.05 6.62 -0.97
C LEU A 64 4.86 7.83 -1.88
N GLN A 65 5.93 8.60 -2.13
CA GLN A 65 5.89 9.74 -3.03
C GLN A 65 5.51 9.32 -4.45
N HIS A 66 6.06 8.21 -4.94
CA HIS A 66 5.68 7.64 -6.23
C HIS A 66 4.19 7.28 -6.30
N LEU A 67 3.65 6.64 -5.25
CA LEU A 67 2.21 6.34 -5.15
C LEU A 67 1.35 7.62 -5.24
N VAL A 68 1.71 8.65 -4.48
CA VAL A 68 0.98 9.93 -4.48
C VAL A 68 1.04 10.60 -5.86
N GLN A 69 2.20 10.59 -6.51
CA GLN A 69 2.36 11.12 -7.87
C GLN A 69 1.53 10.34 -8.89
N ASP A 70 1.50 9.01 -8.82
CA ASP A 70 0.68 8.17 -9.71
C ASP A 70 -0.83 8.45 -9.52
N ILE A 71 -1.28 8.63 -8.27
CA ILE A 71 -2.67 9.04 -7.97
C ILE A 71 -2.99 10.39 -8.63
N GLN A 72 -2.12 11.38 -8.46
CA GLN A 72 -2.30 12.72 -9.02
C GLN A 72 -2.29 12.70 -10.56
N ALA A 73 -1.37 11.94 -11.16
CA ALA A 73 -1.28 11.77 -12.61
C ALA A 73 -2.55 11.13 -13.21
N LYS A 74 -3.24 10.30 -12.43
CA LYS A 74 -4.54 9.72 -12.78
C LYS A 74 -5.74 10.61 -12.44
N GLY A 75 -5.51 11.90 -12.20
CA GLY A 75 -6.57 12.86 -11.93
C GLY A 75 -7.21 12.69 -10.55
N ASN A 76 -6.43 12.21 -9.57
CA ASN A 76 -6.92 11.86 -8.24
C ASN A 76 -8.02 10.78 -8.29
N HIS A 77 -7.73 9.71 -9.02
CA HIS A 77 -8.57 8.51 -9.09
C HIS A 77 -7.85 7.27 -8.59
N VAL A 78 -8.60 6.42 -7.91
CA VAL A 78 -8.15 5.09 -7.51
C VAL A 78 -8.20 4.18 -8.73
N THR A 79 -7.09 3.52 -9.06
CA THR A 79 -7.01 2.58 -10.20
C THR A 79 -6.77 1.15 -9.74
N THR A 80 -7.18 0.82 -8.52
CA THR A 80 -6.90 -0.46 -7.87
C THR A 80 -8.14 -1.31 -7.64
N GLY A 81 -7.94 -2.62 -7.55
CA GLY A 81 -8.95 -3.58 -7.11
C GLY A 81 -9.10 -3.63 -5.58
N ILE A 82 -10.01 -4.50 -5.12
CA ILE A 82 -10.45 -4.57 -3.71
C ILE A 82 -9.33 -4.72 -2.68
N VAL A 83 -8.27 -5.46 -2.99
CA VAL A 83 -7.17 -5.76 -2.05
C VAL A 83 -6.38 -4.51 -1.70
N SER A 84 -5.89 -3.79 -2.70
CA SER A 84 -5.11 -2.57 -2.48
C SER A 84 -6.00 -1.40 -2.06
N THR A 85 -7.21 -1.27 -2.62
CA THR A 85 -8.13 -0.18 -2.23
C THR A 85 -8.47 -0.20 -0.75
N ALA A 86 -8.62 -1.39 -0.14
CA ALA A 86 -8.88 -1.52 1.30
C ALA A 86 -7.76 -0.94 2.17
N GLN A 87 -6.52 -0.92 1.69
CA GLN A 87 -5.35 -0.42 2.42
C GLN A 87 -5.02 1.04 2.11
N LEU A 88 -5.52 1.58 0.98
CA LEU A 88 -5.14 2.90 0.47
C LEU A 88 -5.44 4.05 1.44
N TYR A 89 -6.67 4.14 1.95
CA TYR A 89 -7.09 5.31 2.75
C TYR A 89 -6.41 5.40 4.12
N PRO A 90 -6.30 4.29 4.90
CA PRO A 90 -5.48 4.29 6.11
C PRO A 90 -4.02 4.62 5.80
N LEU A 91 -3.44 4.00 4.77
CA LEU A 91 -2.06 4.24 4.38
C LEU A 91 -1.78 5.72 4.08
N LEU A 92 -2.65 6.39 3.31
CA LEU A 92 -2.49 7.82 3.04
C LEU A 92 -2.61 8.66 4.32
N SER A 93 -3.61 8.36 5.17
CA SER A 93 -3.83 9.12 6.40
C SER A 93 -2.65 8.99 7.38
N ASP A 94 -2.17 7.77 7.60
CA ASP A 94 -1.07 7.46 8.51
C ASP A 94 0.26 8.06 8.06
N ASN A 95 0.38 8.40 6.77
CA ASN A 95 1.59 8.97 6.18
C ASN A 95 1.41 10.45 5.76
N GLY A 96 0.50 11.19 6.40
CA GLY A 96 0.38 12.65 6.24
C GLY A 96 -0.36 13.12 4.99
N HIS A 97 -1.01 12.22 4.25
CA HIS A 97 -1.79 12.50 3.04
C HIS A 97 -3.30 12.35 3.29
N HIS A 98 -3.78 12.70 4.49
CA HIS A 98 -5.19 12.59 4.86
C HIS A 98 -6.12 13.37 3.92
N ASP A 99 -5.73 14.60 3.53
CA ASP A 99 -6.52 15.41 2.61
C ASP A 99 -6.72 14.72 1.25
N LEU A 100 -5.68 14.03 0.74
CA LEU A 100 -5.79 13.24 -0.48
C LEU A 100 -6.72 12.04 -0.28
N ALA A 101 -6.66 11.36 0.87
CA ALA A 101 -7.57 10.26 1.18
C ALA A 101 -9.04 10.72 1.19
N VAL A 102 -9.32 11.88 1.80
CA VAL A 102 -10.65 12.51 1.82
C VAL A 102 -11.08 12.93 0.41
N GLN A 103 -10.16 13.48 -0.38
CA GLN A 103 -10.45 13.83 -1.78
C GLN A 103 -10.84 12.58 -2.58
N LEU A 104 -10.08 11.50 -2.49
CA LEU A 104 -10.32 10.26 -3.24
C LEU A 104 -11.68 9.62 -2.91
N ILE A 105 -12.05 9.58 -1.62
CA ILE A 105 -13.33 8.98 -1.20
C ILE A 105 -14.53 9.86 -1.62
N THR A 106 -14.34 11.18 -1.70
CA THR A 106 -15.41 12.15 -2.04
C THR A 106 -15.49 12.49 -3.54
N THR A 107 -14.51 12.11 -4.36
CA THR A 107 -14.56 12.24 -5.81
C THR A 107 -15.86 11.62 -6.36
N ILE A 108 -16.53 12.35 -7.26
CA ILE A 108 -17.83 11.94 -7.84
C ILE A 108 -17.73 11.52 -9.32
N THR A 109 -16.57 11.66 -9.94
CA THR A 109 -16.30 11.20 -11.30
C THR A 109 -15.83 9.74 -11.30
N TYR A 110 -16.06 9.03 -12.39
CA TYR A 110 -15.62 7.63 -12.51
C TYR A 110 -14.09 7.55 -12.70
N PRO A 111 -13.39 6.56 -12.08
CA PRO A 111 -13.87 5.61 -11.06
C PRO A 111 -13.71 6.17 -9.64
N SER A 112 -14.73 6.02 -8.78
CA SER A 112 -14.68 6.44 -7.36
C SER A 112 -15.88 5.93 -6.55
N TYR A 113 -15.77 5.94 -5.22
CA TYR A 113 -16.90 5.64 -4.34
C TYR A 113 -17.99 6.72 -4.40
N GLY A 114 -17.63 8.00 -4.50
CA GLY A 114 -18.63 9.06 -4.67
C GLY A 114 -19.38 8.96 -6.00
N TYR A 115 -18.74 8.48 -7.08
CA TYR A 115 -19.44 8.12 -8.32
C TYR A 115 -20.46 7.00 -8.08
N MET A 116 -20.05 5.90 -7.41
CA MET A 116 -20.96 4.78 -7.09
C MET A 116 -22.14 5.23 -6.23
N PHE A 117 -21.90 6.07 -5.22
CA PHE A 117 -22.94 6.59 -4.35
C PHE A 117 -23.98 7.42 -5.11
N ASN A 118 -23.54 8.21 -6.10
CA ASN A 118 -24.44 9.05 -6.91
C ASN A 118 -25.10 8.31 -8.08
N ASN A 119 -24.71 7.06 -8.35
CA ASN A 119 -25.24 6.23 -9.45
C ASN A 119 -25.58 4.82 -8.92
N PRO A 120 -26.62 4.69 -8.07
CA PRO A 120 -26.98 3.43 -7.40
C PRO A 120 -27.56 2.37 -8.34
#